data_AF-A0A9R1NP22-F1
#
_entry.id   AF-A0A9R1NP22-F1
#
_cell.length_a   1.000
_cell.length_b   1.000
_cell.length_c   1.000
_cell.angle_alpha   90.00
_cell.angle_beta   90.00
_cell.angle_gamma   90.00
#
_symmetry.space_group_name_H-M   'P 1'
#
loop_
_entity.id
_entity.type
_entity.pdbx_description
1 polymer ?
#
loop_
_entity_poly.entity_id
_entity_poly.type
_entity_poly.pdbx_seq_one_letter_code
_entity_poly.pdbx_strand_id
1 'polypeptide(L)'
;MQILRLSSTSTTLRRMLVLPAFQDCHENNGLGDMMDEDVMNNVAVRVKLSLTVWDFTLPLTPSLPAVFGISETVIEDRFCLEHGTKGWYDALDHHFRWLLQYRISPFFCRWGDSMRILAYTCPWPADHPKANEYYSDPRLAAYAVPYAPILSCTDAAKNSLRREVEILKTEAHWSKAYFYLWDEPLNMEQYEVIRNISNELRTYTPDVRILTTYYAGQYTSILGLIYDKT
;
A
#
# COMPACT_ATOMS: atom_id res chain seq x y z
N MET A 1 15.17 7.34 -11.69
CA MET A 1 16.38 6.48 -11.69
C MET A 1 16.64 6.01 -13.11
N GLN A 2 17.42 6.75 -13.89
CA GLN A 2 17.85 6.29 -15.21
C GLN A 2 19.15 5.50 -15.01
N ILE A 3 19.07 4.17 -15.10
CA ILE A 3 20.26 3.34 -15.17
C ILE A 3 20.84 3.52 -16.57
N LEU A 4 21.80 4.42 -16.72
CA LEU A 4 22.68 4.40 -17.87
C LEU A 4 23.47 3.09 -17.81
N ARG A 5 23.06 2.10 -18.61
CA ARG A 5 23.85 0.88 -18.83
C ARG A 5 25.18 1.28 -19.47
N LEU A 6 26.20 1.47 -18.65
CA LEU A 6 27.58 1.51 -19.11
C LEU A 6 27.90 0.15 -19.73
N SER A 7 27.98 0.12 -21.05
CA SER A 7 28.29 -1.06 -21.88
C SER A 7 29.78 -1.44 -21.83
N SER A 8 30.44 -1.24 -20.70
CA SER A 8 31.85 -1.60 -20.50
C SER A 8 31.98 -2.60 -19.37
N THR A 9 31.65 -3.85 -19.68
CA THR A 9 32.16 -4.99 -18.92
C THR A 9 33.55 -5.31 -19.46
N SER A 10 34.56 -5.29 -18.59
CA SER A 10 35.89 -5.81 -18.90
C SER A 10 35.76 -7.21 -19.50
N THR A 11 36.57 -7.51 -20.53
CA THR A 11 36.60 -8.81 -21.22
C THR A 11 36.76 -9.98 -20.25
N THR A 12 37.42 -9.76 -19.11
CA THR A 12 37.56 -10.72 -18.00
C THR A 12 36.22 -11.06 -17.34
N LEU A 13 35.37 -10.06 -17.09
CA LEU A 13 34.09 -10.24 -16.42
C LEU A 13 33.06 -10.90 -17.34
N ARG A 14 33.11 -10.61 -18.65
CA ARG A 14 32.30 -11.34 -19.65
C ARG A 14 32.69 -12.81 -19.75
N ARG A 15 33.98 -13.14 -19.72
CA ARG A 15 34.44 -14.54 -19.73
C ARG A 15 34.05 -15.27 -18.45
N MET A 16 34.07 -14.59 -17.30
CA MET A 16 33.65 -15.18 -16.02
C MET A 16 32.16 -15.48 -15.94
N LEU A 17 31.29 -14.59 -16.46
CA LEU A 17 29.84 -14.81 -16.49
C LEU A 17 29.38 -15.94 -17.43
N VAL A 18 30.29 -16.45 -18.28
CA VAL A 18 30.04 -17.56 -19.21
C VAL A 18 30.72 -18.85 -18.72
N LEU A 19 31.35 -18.84 -17.54
CA LEU A 19 31.90 -20.05 -16.93
C LEU A 19 30.75 -20.95 -16.41
N PRO A 20 30.85 -22.28 -16.57
CA PRO A 20 29.84 -23.24 -16.10
C PRO A 20 29.46 -23.05 -14.63
N ALA A 21 30.43 -22.72 -13.77
CA ALA A 21 30.23 -22.45 -12.34
C ALA A 21 29.24 -21.31 -12.01
N PHE A 22 29.03 -20.36 -12.95
CA PHE A 22 27.99 -19.31 -12.81
C PHE A 22 26.67 -19.69 -13.49
N GLN A 23 26.66 -20.74 -14.32
CA GLN A 23 25.50 -21.25 -15.03
C GLN A 23 24.71 -22.24 -14.16
N ASP A 24 25.38 -22.95 -13.24
CA ASP A 24 24.78 -23.86 -12.25
C ASP A 24 24.01 -23.12 -11.13
N CYS A 25 24.02 -21.79 -11.11
CA CYS A 25 23.11 -20.99 -10.27
C CYS A 25 21.64 -21.05 -10.78
N HIS A 26 21.38 -21.71 -11.91
CA HIS A 26 20.05 -22.03 -12.42
C HIS A 26 19.83 -23.55 -12.35
N GLU A 27 18.99 -23.97 -11.40
CA GLU A 27 18.29 -25.27 -11.34
C GLU A 27 19.15 -26.55 -11.23
N ASN A 28 19.41 -27.03 -10.01
CA ASN A 28 18.89 -28.32 -9.53
C ASN A 28 19.28 -28.64 -8.09
N ASN A 29 18.27 -28.98 -7.27
CA ASN A 29 18.46 -29.75 -6.05
C ASN A 29 18.78 -31.20 -6.44
N GLY A 30 20.03 -31.63 -6.33
CA GLY A 30 20.41 -33.04 -6.56
C GLY A 30 21.72 -33.42 -5.90
N LEU A 31 21.69 -34.43 -5.03
CA LEU A 31 22.83 -35.10 -4.39
C LEU A 31 23.91 -35.46 -5.43
N GLY A 32 25.14 -34.98 -5.25
CA GLY A 32 26.31 -35.35 -6.04
C GLY A 32 27.60 -35.16 -5.25
N ASP A 33 28.48 -36.15 -5.34
CA ASP A 33 29.68 -36.40 -4.53
C ASP A 33 30.66 -35.23 -4.43
N MET A 34 31.12 -34.91 -3.21
CA MET A 34 32.16 -33.91 -2.96
C MET A 34 33.52 -34.48 -3.34
N MET A 35 34.13 -34.09 -4.47
CA MET A 35 35.59 -33.89 -4.60
C MET A 35 35.91 -32.97 -5.79
N ASP A 36 36.78 -31.97 -5.55
CA ASP A 36 37.44 -31.05 -6.48
C ASP A 36 36.70 -29.79 -7.01
N GLU A 37 35.75 -29.20 -6.26
CA GLU A 37 35.19 -27.87 -6.60
C GLU A 37 35.90 -26.66 -5.96
N ASP A 38 36.91 -26.87 -5.10
CA ASP A 38 37.52 -25.78 -4.32
C ASP A 38 38.61 -24.98 -5.03
N VAL A 39 38.92 -25.28 -6.30
CA VAL A 39 40.08 -24.67 -6.99
C VAL A 39 39.76 -23.33 -7.70
N MET A 40 38.49 -22.93 -7.84
CA MET A 40 38.12 -21.70 -8.57
C MET A 40 37.10 -20.77 -7.87
N ASN A 41 36.83 -20.93 -6.57
CA ASN A 41 35.73 -20.22 -5.91
C ASN A 41 36.06 -18.87 -5.24
N ASN A 42 37.30 -18.36 -5.32
CA ASN A 42 37.67 -17.04 -4.77
C ASN A 42 37.86 -15.99 -5.87
N VAL A 43 36.83 -15.79 -6.70
CA VAL A 43 36.80 -14.70 -7.68
C VAL A 43 36.37 -13.40 -7.01
N ALA A 44 37.34 -12.56 -6.65
CA ALA A 44 37.07 -11.22 -6.16
C ALA A 44 36.74 -10.27 -7.34
N VAL A 45 35.51 -9.80 -7.42
CA VAL A 45 35.09 -8.80 -8.41
C VAL A 45 35.15 -7.40 -7.80
N ARG A 46 35.88 -6.48 -8.45
CA ARG A 46 35.88 -5.06 -8.08
C ARG A 46 34.82 -4.30 -8.88
N VAL A 47 33.77 -3.86 -8.21
CA VAL A 47 32.72 -3.03 -8.81
C VAL A 47 32.98 -1.56 -8.49
N LYS A 48 33.15 -0.72 -9.51
CA LYS A 48 33.21 0.74 -9.33
C LYS A 48 31.79 1.28 -9.30
N LEU A 49 31.36 1.75 -8.13
CA LEU A 49 30.12 2.51 -7.97
C LEU A 49 30.46 4.00 -8.03
N SER A 50 29.63 4.77 -8.73
CA SER A 50 29.74 6.23 -8.78
C SER A 50 28.33 6.79 -8.64
N LEU A 51 28.14 7.67 -7.65
CA LEU A 51 26.86 8.24 -7.29
C LEU A 51 27.00 9.76 -7.30
N THR A 52 26.16 10.45 -8.06
CA THR A 52 26.02 11.92 -7.97
C THR A 52 24.99 12.24 -6.90
N VAL A 53 25.42 12.90 -5.83
CA VAL A 53 24.54 13.42 -4.79
C VAL A 53 24.27 14.88 -5.08
N TRP A 54 23.00 15.21 -5.28
CA TRP A 54 22.56 16.58 -5.51
C TRP A 54 22.26 17.26 -4.18
N ASP A 55 22.44 18.58 -4.12
CA ASP A 55 22.20 19.39 -2.93
C ASP A 55 20.70 19.64 -2.71
N PHE A 56 19.96 18.58 -2.36
CA PHE A 56 18.59 18.67 -1.87
C PHE A 56 18.31 17.59 -0.85
N THR A 57 17.33 17.84 0.03
CA THR A 57 16.84 16.87 1.00
C THR A 57 15.44 16.42 0.63
N LEU A 58 15.20 15.11 0.65
CA LEU A 58 13.84 14.58 0.53
C LEU A 58 13.06 14.92 1.82
N PRO A 59 11.92 15.61 1.72
CA PRO A 59 11.18 16.03 2.91
C PRO A 59 10.70 14.81 3.71
N LEU A 60 10.55 14.96 5.02
CA LEU A 60 10.04 13.90 5.88
C LEU A 60 8.58 13.58 5.53
N THR A 61 7.75 14.62 5.48
CA THR A 61 6.38 14.55 4.98
C THR A 61 6.40 14.79 3.47
N PRO A 62 5.87 13.87 2.64
CA PRO A 62 5.84 14.07 1.21
C PRO A 62 4.86 15.18 0.86
N SER A 63 5.24 16.06 -0.08
CA SER A 63 4.39 17.17 -0.54
C SER A 63 3.17 16.71 -1.34
N LEU A 64 3.23 15.50 -1.91
CA LEU A 64 2.13 14.84 -2.61
C LEU A 64 1.87 13.49 -1.95
N PRO A 65 0.62 13.17 -1.60
CA PRO A 65 0.29 11.87 -1.02
C PRO A 65 0.45 10.78 -2.09
N ALA A 66 1.48 9.95 -1.95
CA ALA A 66 1.59 8.69 -2.68
C ALA A 66 0.89 7.61 -1.85
N VAL A 67 -0.03 6.86 -2.48
CA VAL A 67 -0.88 5.90 -1.78
C VAL A 67 -0.86 4.56 -2.49
N PHE A 68 -0.62 3.47 -1.77
CA PHE A 68 -0.65 2.09 -2.28
C PHE A 68 -1.74 1.28 -1.59
N GLY A 69 -2.58 0.61 -2.40
CA GLY A 69 -3.57 -0.35 -1.93
C GLY A 69 -2.96 -1.73 -1.72
N ILE A 70 -3.29 -2.36 -0.60
CA ILE A 70 -2.74 -3.65 -0.18
C ILE A 70 -3.90 -4.59 0.12
N SER A 71 -4.08 -5.60 -0.74
CA SER A 71 -5.13 -6.59 -0.54
C SER A 71 -4.81 -7.45 0.68
N GLU A 72 -5.63 -7.39 1.72
CA GLU A 72 -5.42 -8.21 2.91
C GLU A 72 -5.62 -9.71 2.63
N THR A 73 -6.51 -10.05 1.68
CA THR A 73 -6.75 -11.44 1.30
C THR A 73 -5.52 -12.07 0.64
N VAL A 74 -4.70 -11.27 -0.04
CA VAL A 74 -3.42 -11.73 -0.61
C VAL A 74 -2.39 -11.95 0.49
N ILE A 75 -2.38 -11.12 1.54
CA ILE A 75 -1.52 -11.31 2.71
C ILE A 75 -1.94 -12.58 3.46
N GLU A 76 -3.23 -12.74 3.71
CA GLU A 76 -3.83 -13.91 4.36
C GLU A 76 -3.46 -15.20 3.63
N ASP A 77 -3.65 -15.24 2.31
CA ASP A 77 -3.30 -16.39 1.47
C ASP A 77 -1.78 -16.67 1.49
N ARG A 78 -0.97 -15.65 1.18
CA ARG A 78 0.48 -15.79 1.02
C ARG A 78 1.20 -16.24 2.29
N PHE A 79 0.72 -15.81 3.45
CA PHE A 79 1.32 -16.12 4.75
C PHE A 79 0.51 -17.13 5.56
N CYS A 80 -0.58 -17.69 5.00
CA CYS A 80 -1.48 -18.62 5.66
C CYS A 80 -2.00 -18.08 7.01
N LEU A 81 -2.45 -16.83 7.03
CA LEU A 81 -2.90 -16.12 8.22
C LEU A 81 -4.42 -16.04 8.27
N GLU A 82 -4.99 -16.26 9.45
CA GLU A 82 -6.41 -16.03 9.71
C GLU A 82 -6.65 -14.56 10.09
N HIS A 83 -7.72 -13.98 9.54
CA HIS A 83 -8.09 -12.58 9.73
C HIS A 83 -8.30 -12.24 11.21
N GLY A 84 -7.75 -11.11 11.66
CA GLY A 84 -7.85 -10.65 13.06
C GLY A 84 -6.95 -11.39 14.06
N THR A 85 -6.18 -12.40 13.63
CA THR A 85 -5.18 -13.03 14.51
C THR A 85 -3.97 -12.14 14.74
N LYS A 86 -3.16 -12.44 15.76
CA LYS A 86 -1.91 -11.72 16.02
C LYS A 86 -0.97 -11.70 14.80
N GLY A 87 -0.83 -12.83 14.11
CA GLY A 87 0.02 -12.94 12.91
C GLY A 87 -0.47 -12.03 11.77
N TRP A 88 -1.79 -11.90 11.62
CA TRP A 88 -2.40 -10.97 10.67
C TRP A 88 -2.06 -9.51 11.00
N TYR A 89 -2.25 -9.09 12.25
CA TYR A 89 -1.85 -7.73 12.69
C TYR A 89 -0.35 -7.46 12.49
N ASP A 90 0.51 -8.42 12.85
CA ASP A 90 1.96 -8.32 12.68
C ASP A 90 2.34 -8.17 11.20
N ALA A 91 1.68 -8.91 10.31
CA ALA A 91 1.90 -8.82 8.87
C ALA A 91 1.47 -7.45 8.29
N LEU A 92 0.32 -6.91 8.71
CA LEU A 92 -0.10 -5.57 8.31
C LEU A 92 0.84 -4.49 8.84
N ASP A 93 1.32 -4.61 10.08
CA ASP A 93 2.31 -3.68 10.65
C ASP A 93 3.64 -3.66 9.90
N HIS A 94 4.13 -4.82 9.47
CA HIS A 94 5.30 -4.88 8.61
C HIS A 94 5.11 -4.17 7.27
N HIS A 95 3.96 -4.37 6.61
CA HIS A 95 3.67 -3.67 5.35
C HIS A 95 3.54 -2.16 5.55
N PHE A 96 2.87 -1.74 6.61
CA PHE A 96 2.73 -0.33 6.97
C PHE A 96 4.10 0.34 7.16
N ARG A 97 4.95 -0.26 8.00
CA ARG A 97 6.29 0.25 8.28
C ARG A 97 7.19 0.27 7.06
N TRP A 98 7.14 -0.78 6.23
CA TRP A 98 7.94 -0.88 5.01
C TRP A 98 7.58 0.24 4.02
N LEU A 99 6.30 0.49 3.77
CA LEU A 99 5.87 1.55 2.85
C LEU A 99 6.19 2.95 3.36
N LEU A 100 6.08 3.18 4.68
CA LEU A 100 6.45 4.48 5.27
C LEU A 100 7.94 4.79 5.18
N GLN A 101 8.84 3.80 5.07
CA GLN A 101 10.26 4.07 4.77
C GLN A 101 10.42 4.84 3.46
N TYR A 102 9.52 4.58 2.50
CA TYR A 102 9.46 5.24 1.20
C TYR A 102 8.46 6.42 1.16
N ARG A 103 7.88 6.79 2.31
CA ARG A 103 6.85 7.85 2.42
C ARG A 103 5.61 7.56 1.55
N ILE A 104 5.31 6.28 1.37
CA ILE A 104 4.09 5.82 0.69
C ILE A 104 3.06 5.51 1.77
N SER A 105 1.89 6.13 1.67
CA SER A 105 0.77 5.91 2.58
C SER A 105 0.07 4.59 2.21
N PRO A 106 0.02 3.60 3.11
CA PRO A 106 -0.70 2.36 2.85
C PRO A 106 -2.20 2.54 3.09
N PHE A 107 -3.03 1.88 2.28
CA PHE A 107 -4.32 1.41 2.76
C PHE A 107 -4.44 -0.09 2.50
N PHE A 108 -4.89 -0.80 3.51
CA PHE A 108 -5.35 -2.17 3.39
C PHE A 108 -6.75 -2.16 2.81
N CYS A 109 -7.04 -3.13 1.97
CA CYS A 109 -8.35 -3.25 1.36
C CYS A 109 -8.85 -4.68 1.30
N ARG A 110 -10.16 -4.79 1.47
CA ARG A 110 -10.95 -5.98 1.15
C ARG A 110 -12.07 -5.57 0.20
N TRP A 111 -12.07 -6.17 -0.98
CA TRP A 111 -13.18 -6.03 -1.92
C TRP A 111 -14.32 -6.96 -1.49
N GLY A 112 -15.53 -6.41 -1.47
CA GLY A 112 -16.78 -7.14 -1.41
C GLY A 112 -17.42 -7.22 -2.78
N ASP A 113 -18.72 -7.48 -2.79
CA ASP A 113 -19.49 -7.59 -4.03
C ASP A 113 -19.51 -6.27 -4.81
N SER A 114 -19.50 -6.39 -6.14
CA SER A 114 -19.66 -5.26 -7.07
C SER A 114 -18.67 -4.11 -6.86
N MET A 115 -17.39 -4.43 -6.56
CA MET A 115 -16.31 -3.47 -6.32
C MET A 115 -16.50 -2.56 -5.09
N ARG A 116 -17.40 -2.93 -4.18
CA ARG A 116 -17.40 -2.35 -2.83
C ARG A 116 -16.04 -2.62 -2.20
N ILE A 117 -15.47 -1.62 -1.55
CA ILE A 117 -14.15 -1.74 -0.94
C ILE A 117 -14.23 -1.29 0.51
N LEU A 118 -13.78 -2.14 1.42
CA LEU A 118 -13.44 -1.72 2.77
C LEU A 118 -11.97 -1.32 2.74
N ALA A 119 -11.70 -0.02 2.75
CA ALA A 119 -10.35 0.53 2.75
C ALA A 119 -10.02 1.18 4.09
N TYR A 120 -8.84 0.90 4.62
CA TYR A 120 -8.39 1.44 5.91
C TYR A 120 -6.86 1.44 6.02
N THR A 121 -6.28 2.40 6.72
CA THR A 121 -4.82 2.47 6.91
C THR A 121 -4.37 1.80 8.22
N CYS A 122 -5.20 1.85 9.26
CA CYS A 122 -4.88 1.21 10.54
C CYS A 122 -5.88 0.08 10.83
N PRO A 123 -5.42 -1.16 11.10
CA PRO A 123 -6.30 -2.27 11.45
C PRO A 123 -6.83 -2.22 12.89
N TRP A 124 -6.30 -1.33 13.72
CA TRP A 124 -6.78 -1.13 15.08
C TRP A 124 -7.84 -0.02 15.15
N PRO A 125 -8.81 -0.12 16.07
CA PRO A 125 -9.77 0.96 16.33
C PRO A 125 -9.09 2.26 16.78
N ALA A 126 -9.75 3.40 16.60
CA ALA A 126 -9.20 4.73 16.90
C ALA A 126 -8.80 4.94 18.36
N ASP A 127 -9.43 4.24 19.31
CA ASP A 127 -9.08 4.31 20.74
C ASP A 127 -7.87 3.44 21.13
N HIS A 128 -7.35 2.63 20.20
CA HIS A 128 -6.18 1.80 20.44
C HIS A 128 -4.89 2.62 20.29
N PRO A 129 -3.87 2.45 21.16
CA PRO A 129 -2.64 3.25 21.10
C PRO A 129 -1.88 3.12 19.77
N LYS A 130 -1.99 1.97 19.08
CA LYS A 130 -1.42 1.77 17.73
C LYS A 130 -2.04 2.68 16.67
N ALA A 131 -3.32 3.04 16.79
CA ALA A 131 -3.97 3.93 15.83
C ALA A 131 -3.34 5.31 15.87
N ASN A 132 -3.12 5.85 17.07
CA ASN A 132 -2.41 7.12 17.22
C ASN A 132 -0.95 7.03 16.73
N GLU A 133 -0.23 5.93 17.04
CA GLU A 133 1.13 5.70 16.52
C GLU A 133 1.17 5.78 14.98
N TYR A 134 0.17 5.20 14.30
CA TYR A 134 0.07 5.20 12.85
C TYR A 134 -0.25 6.58 12.30
N TYR A 135 -1.37 7.15 12.74
CA TYR A 135 -1.93 8.36 12.13
C TYR A 135 -1.11 9.62 12.43
N SER A 136 -0.42 9.64 13.57
CA SER A 136 0.49 10.72 13.94
C SER A 136 1.84 10.67 13.22
N ASP A 137 2.19 9.60 12.50
CA ASP A 137 3.48 9.53 11.79
C ASP A 137 3.57 10.65 10.74
N PRO A 138 4.62 11.50 10.77
CA PRO A 138 4.74 12.62 9.84
C PRO A 138 4.99 12.18 8.39
N ARG A 139 5.44 10.95 8.15
CA ARG A 139 5.64 10.39 6.80
C ARG A 139 4.32 9.98 6.16
N LEU A 140 3.30 9.71 6.97
CA LEU A 140 1.94 9.43 6.51
C LEU A 140 1.25 10.75 6.16
N ALA A 141 1.05 10.99 4.87
CA ALA A 141 0.47 12.24 4.36
C ALA A 141 -1.05 12.19 4.19
N ALA A 142 -1.60 10.99 3.97
CA ALA A 142 -3.03 10.74 3.90
C ALA A 142 -3.33 9.35 4.46
N TYR A 143 -4.52 9.13 5.01
CA TYR A 143 -4.92 7.80 5.48
C TYR A 143 -6.40 7.53 5.25
N ALA A 144 -6.70 6.27 4.91
CA ALA A 144 -8.07 5.79 4.74
C ALA A 144 -8.67 5.42 6.11
N VAL A 145 -9.88 5.90 6.37
CA VAL A 145 -10.68 5.53 7.54
C VAL A 145 -11.70 4.47 7.12
N PRO A 146 -11.82 3.35 7.87
CA PRO A 146 -12.81 2.33 7.57
C PRO A 146 -14.23 2.90 7.73
N TYR A 147 -15.08 2.73 6.73
CA TYR A 147 -16.50 3.11 6.83
C TYR A 147 -17.35 2.05 7.57
N ALA A 148 -16.81 0.85 7.78
CA ALA A 148 -17.43 -0.25 8.50
C ALA A 148 -16.35 -0.95 9.36
N PRO A 149 -16.72 -1.64 10.45
CA PRO A 149 -15.76 -2.36 11.28
C PRO A 149 -14.92 -3.33 10.46
N ILE A 150 -13.61 -3.36 10.76
CA ILE A 150 -12.66 -4.23 10.07
C ILE A 150 -12.93 -5.71 10.38
N LEU A 151 -13.19 -6.02 11.66
CA LEU A 151 -13.40 -7.39 12.13
C LEU A 151 -14.89 -7.79 12.25
N SER A 152 -15.86 -6.91 11.98
CA SER A 152 -17.28 -7.18 12.30
C SER A 152 -18.25 -6.92 11.15
N CYS A 153 -19.22 -7.83 10.98
CA CYS A 153 -20.21 -7.85 9.91
C CYS A 153 -21.66 -7.78 10.44
N THR A 154 -21.97 -6.91 11.42
CA THR A 154 -23.35 -6.69 11.93
C THR A 154 -23.65 -5.21 12.23
N ASP A 155 -24.94 -4.87 12.41
CA ASP A 155 -25.49 -3.51 12.62
C ASP A 155 -24.85 -2.68 13.76
N ALA A 156 -24.05 -3.31 14.64
CA ALA A 156 -23.14 -2.61 15.56
C ALA A 156 -22.12 -1.70 14.83
N ALA A 157 -21.97 -1.87 13.50
CA ALA A 157 -21.11 -1.12 12.61
C ALA A 157 -21.34 0.39 12.61
N LYS A 158 -22.61 0.86 12.65
CA LYS A 158 -22.90 2.30 12.58
C LYS A 158 -22.46 3.05 13.83
N ASN A 159 -22.71 2.47 15.00
CA ASN A 159 -22.23 3.03 16.26
C ASN A 159 -20.70 3.00 16.35
N SER A 160 -20.07 1.98 15.76
CA SER A 160 -18.61 1.89 15.68
C SER A 160 -18.03 2.99 14.79
N LEU A 161 -18.59 3.23 13.60
CA LEU A 161 -18.11 4.27 12.69
C LEU A 161 -18.21 5.66 13.32
N ARG A 162 -19.36 5.97 13.93
CA ARG A 162 -19.57 7.26 14.58
C ARG A 162 -18.55 7.49 15.69
N ARG A 163 -18.32 6.48 16.53
CA ARG A 163 -17.31 6.55 17.59
C ARG A 163 -15.90 6.74 17.03
N GLU A 164 -15.54 6.01 15.99
CA GLU A 164 -14.25 6.13 15.30
C GLU A 164 -14.01 7.57 14.83
N VAL A 165 -15.00 8.16 14.15
CA VAL A 165 -14.95 9.55 13.67
C VAL A 165 -14.91 10.55 14.83
N GLU A 166 -15.70 10.33 15.89
CA GLU A 166 -15.73 11.21 17.06
C GLU A 166 -14.38 11.29 17.77
N ILE A 167 -13.61 10.20 17.79
CA ILE A 167 -12.23 10.17 18.30
C ILE A 167 -11.28 10.83 17.30
N LEU A 168 -11.27 10.39 16.05
CA LEU A 168 -10.26 10.84 15.08
C LEU A 168 -10.38 12.33 14.75
N LYS A 169 -11.58 12.91 14.78
CA LYS A 169 -11.80 14.34 14.45
C LYS A 169 -11.19 15.30 15.48
N THR A 170 -10.92 14.84 16.71
CA THR A 170 -10.28 15.68 17.74
C THR A 170 -8.77 15.72 17.58
N GLU A 171 -8.20 14.85 16.74
CA GLU A 171 -6.77 14.74 16.54
C GLU A 171 -6.25 15.67 15.45
N ALA A 172 -5.03 16.19 15.63
CA ALA A 172 -4.41 17.12 14.69
C ALA A 172 -4.19 16.51 13.29
N HIS A 173 -4.07 15.18 13.21
CA HIS A 173 -3.90 14.45 11.96
C HIS A 173 -5.21 14.20 11.20
N TRP A 174 -6.38 14.59 11.72
CA TRP A 174 -7.68 14.42 11.03
C TRP A 174 -7.69 15.00 9.62
N SER A 175 -6.96 16.10 9.41
CA SER A 175 -6.78 16.74 8.11
C SER A 175 -6.05 15.86 7.07
N LYS A 176 -5.60 14.65 7.44
CA LYS A 176 -5.04 13.60 6.58
C LYS A 176 -6.03 12.45 6.29
N ALA A 177 -7.16 12.37 7.01
CA ALA A 177 -8.19 11.35 6.86
C ALA A 177 -9.02 11.51 5.57
N TYR A 178 -9.35 10.39 4.94
CA TYR A 178 -10.38 10.31 3.91
C TYR A 178 -11.11 8.96 3.99
N PHE A 179 -12.31 8.89 3.43
CA PHE A 179 -13.06 7.64 3.26
C PHE A 179 -13.01 7.20 1.81
N TYR A 180 -12.59 5.96 1.56
CA TYR A 180 -12.66 5.36 0.23
C TYR A 180 -13.74 4.28 0.24
N LEU A 181 -14.89 4.60 -0.37
CA LEU A 181 -16.13 3.85 -0.17
C LEU A 181 -16.37 2.79 -1.25
N TRP A 182 -15.94 3.07 -2.48
CA TRP A 182 -16.24 2.25 -3.63
C TRP A 182 -15.16 2.39 -4.69
N ASP A 183 -14.72 1.26 -5.22
CA ASP A 183 -13.76 1.21 -6.31
C ASP A 183 -14.50 1.14 -7.65
N GLU A 184 -14.27 2.10 -8.53
CA GLU A 184 -14.79 2.11 -9.91
C GLU A 184 -16.31 1.83 -10.04
N PRO A 185 -17.18 2.63 -9.40
CA PRO A 185 -18.63 2.49 -9.55
C PRO A 185 -19.07 2.59 -11.02
N LEU A 186 -19.93 1.65 -11.42
CA LEU A 186 -20.33 1.37 -12.81
C LEU A 186 -21.73 1.87 -13.16
N ASN A 187 -22.61 2.08 -12.18
CA ASN A 187 -24.00 2.44 -12.43
C ASN A 187 -24.56 3.43 -11.38
N MET A 188 -25.71 4.03 -11.70
CA MET A 188 -26.31 5.08 -10.86
C MET A 188 -26.70 4.58 -9.48
N GLU A 189 -27.15 3.33 -9.35
CA GLU A 189 -27.52 2.76 -8.04
C GLU A 189 -26.31 2.74 -7.09
N GLN A 190 -25.13 2.40 -7.59
CA GLN A 190 -23.89 2.45 -6.81
C GLN A 190 -23.53 3.89 -6.42
N TYR A 191 -23.65 4.85 -7.34
CA TYR A 191 -23.44 6.27 -7.04
C TYR A 191 -24.43 6.82 -6.00
N GLU A 192 -25.70 6.38 -6.03
CA GLU A 192 -26.68 6.75 -5.00
C GLU A 192 -26.29 6.19 -3.62
N VAL A 193 -25.79 4.95 -3.55
CA VAL A 193 -25.30 4.39 -2.29
C VAL A 193 -24.11 5.21 -1.75
N ILE A 194 -23.14 5.53 -2.60
CA ILE A 194 -21.99 6.37 -2.22
C ILE A 194 -22.47 7.73 -1.73
N ARG A 195 -23.43 8.35 -2.43
CA ARG A 195 -24.02 9.65 -2.04
C ARG A 195 -24.72 9.56 -0.69
N ASN A 196 -25.50 8.52 -0.45
CA ASN A 196 -26.20 8.32 0.82
C ASN A 196 -25.23 8.16 1.98
N ILE A 197 -24.19 7.34 1.83
CA ILE A 197 -23.14 7.18 2.85
C ILE A 197 -22.39 8.50 3.07
N SER A 198 -22.08 9.22 1.99
CA SER A 198 -21.40 10.52 2.07
C SER A 198 -22.24 11.56 2.82
N ASN A 199 -23.55 11.61 2.54
CA ASN A 199 -24.48 12.49 3.22
C ASN A 199 -24.60 12.13 4.71
N GLU A 200 -24.67 10.84 5.04
CA GLU A 200 -24.66 10.37 6.43
C GLU A 200 -23.39 10.81 7.16
N LEU A 201 -22.20 10.59 6.59
CA LEU A 201 -20.93 11.03 7.17
C LEU A 201 -20.89 12.55 7.39
N ARG A 202 -21.38 13.33 6.42
CA ARG A 202 -21.44 14.80 6.51
C ARG A 202 -22.34 15.30 7.64
N THR A 203 -23.29 14.50 8.14
CA THR A 203 -24.10 14.89 9.31
C THR A 203 -23.27 14.97 10.60
N TYR A 204 -22.19 14.20 10.71
CA TYR A 204 -21.34 14.14 11.90
C TYR A 204 -20.00 14.88 11.71
N THR A 205 -19.49 14.95 10.48
CA THR A 205 -18.23 15.61 10.08
C THR A 205 -18.43 16.30 8.73
N PRO A 206 -18.86 17.58 8.73
CA PRO A 206 -19.12 18.33 7.50
C PRO A 206 -17.90 18.49 6.58
N ASP A 207 -16.69 18.44 7.16
CA ASP A 207 -15.38 18.56 6.51
C ASP A 207 -14.84 17.22 5.97
N VAL A 208 -15.63 16.15 6.02
CA VAL A 208 -15.20 14.82 5.59
C VAL A 208 -14.77 14.79 4.12
N ARG A 209 -13.63 14.15 3.88
CA ARG A 209 -13.14 13.90 2.52
C ARG A 209 -13.54 12.50 2.08
N ILE A 210 -14.23 12.44 0.96
CA ILE A 210 -14.67 11.19 0.33
C ILE A 210 -13.85 11.01 -0.95
N LEU A 211 -13.14 9.89 -1.05
CA LEU A 211 -12.51 9.44 -2.28
C LEU A 211 -13.48 8.52 -3.02
N THR A 212 -13.69 8.80 -4.30
CA THR A 212 -14.32 7.87 -5.24
C THR A 212 -13.43 7.81 -6.47
N THR A 213 -13.24 6.62 -7.00
CA THR A 213 -12.67 6.44 -8.34
C THR A 213 -13.80 6.40 -9.37
N TYR A 214 -13.45 6.41 -10.65
CA TYR A 214 -14.41 6.26 -11.74
C TYR A 214 -13.83 5.31 -12.77
N TYR A 215 -14.66 4.42 -13.28
CA TYR A 215 -14.26 3.54 -14.37
C TYR A 215 -14.20 4.33 -15.68
N ALA A 216 -12.99 4.51 -16.22
CA ALA A 216 -12.77 5.02 -17.56
C ALA A 216 -12.36 3.85 -18.46
N GLY A 217 -13.35 3.10 -18.97
CA GLY A 217 -13.10 2.03 -19.94
C GLY A 217 -12.29 2.52 -21.16
N GLN A 218 -11.75 1.58 -21.94
CA GLN A 218 -11.05 1.91 -23.19
C GLN A 218 -12.02 2.56 -24.19
N TYR A 219 -11.99 3.90 -24.23
CA TYR A 219 -12.64 4.80 -25.18
C TYR A 219 -14.00 4.37 -25.75
N THR A 220 -15.07 4.78 -25.08
CA THR A 220 -16.23 5.34 -25.79
C THR A 220 -16.57 6.68 -25.13
N SER A 221 -16.54 7.71 -25.96
CA SER A 221 -16.90 9.11 -25.68
C SER A 221 -17.97 9.29 -24.60
N ILE A 222 -17.57 9.75 -23.41
CA ILE A 222 -18.47 10.45 -22.49
C ILE A 222 -17.78 11.75 -22.07
N LEU A 223 -18.04 12.80 -22.85
CA LEU A 223 -18.22 14.15 -22.33
C LEU A 223 -19.19 14.04 -21.14
N GLY A 224 -18.70 14.19 -19.91
CA GLY A 224 -19.56 13.98 -18.75
C GLY A 224 -18.92 14.36 -17.43
N LEU A 225 -18.78 15.67 -17.22
CA LEU A 225 -19.07 16.32 -15.94
C LEU A 225 -18.22 15.85 -14.74
N ILE A 226 -17.02 16.43 -14.64
CA ILE A 226 -16.49 16.85 -13.34
C ILE A 226 -17.47 17.91 -12.82
N TYR A 227 -18.46 17.50 -12.03
CA TYR A 227 -19.24 18.41 -11.21
C TYR A 227 -18.36 18.81 -10.03
N ASP A 228 -17.56 19.85 -10.24
CA ASP A 228 -17.25 20.80 -9.20
C ASP A 228 -18.37 21.84 -9.21
N LYS A 229 -19.17 21.87 -8.14
CA LYS A 229 -20.03 22.99 -7.72
C LYS A 229 -20.74 22.63 -6.40
N THR A 230 -20.08 22.91 -5.28
CA THR A 230 -20.48 23.95 -4.32
C THR A 230 -19.47 24.05 -3.19
#